data_AF-A0A8T4PVQ8-F1
#
_entry.id   AF-A0A8T4PVQ8-F1
#
_cell.length_a   1.000
_cell.length_b   1.000
_cell.length_c   1.000
_cell.angle_alpha   90.00
_cell.angle_beta   90.00
_cell.angle_gamma   90.00
#
_symmetry.space_group_name_H-M   'P 1'
#
loop_
_entity.id
_entity.type
_entity.pdbx_description
1 polymer ?
#
loop_
_entity_poly.entity_id
_entity_poly.type
_entity_poly.pdbx_seq_one_letter_code
_entity_poly.pdbx_strand_id
1 'polypeptide(L)'
;MSLIETLQRAEPRKGMFFLAIEHLSDPIKIKEFYKEYVSYLREHGHSHLAKTNPAKAARRNMEYIFPSHNKEIYYLWLEAIPALSAKFHHK
;
A
#
# COMPACT_ATOMS: atom_id res chain seq x y z
N MET A 1 2.20 8.13 -16.86
CA MET A 1 1.72 8.66 -15.56
C MET A 1 1.56 7.48 -14.64
N SER A 2 2.13 7.53 -13.44
CA SER A 2 2.02 6.44 -12.47
C SER A 2 0.62 6.39 -11.85
N LEU A 3 0.25 5.24 -11.28
CA LEU A 3 -1.00 5.12 -10.54
C LEU A 3 -0.99 6.01 -9.30
N ILE A 4 0.18 6.15 -8.65
CA ILE A 4 0.40 7.13 -7.58
C ILE A 4 0.07 8.56 -8.02
N GLU A 5 0.62 9.03 -9.14
CA GLU A 5 0.37 10.39 -9.65
C GLU A 5 -1.10 10.60 -9.98
N THR A 6 -1.74 9.57 -10.54
CA THR A 6 -3.16 9.59 -10.88
C THR A 6 -4.02 9.78 -9.63
N LEU A 7 -3.76 9.00 -8.58
CA LEU A 7 -4.49 9.07 -7.31
C LEU A 7 -4.25 10.42 -6.62
N GLN A 8 -3.01 10.90 -6.57
CA GLN A 8 -2.70 12.23 -6.01
C GLN A 8 -3.44 13.36 -6.74
N ARG A 9 -3.61 13.27 -8.06
CA ARG A 9 -4.37 14.27 -8.83
C ARG A 9 -5.87 14.21 -8.59
N ALA A 10 -6.41 13.00 -8.37
CA ALA A 10 -7.84 12.83 -8.09
C ALA A 10 -8.25 13.48 -6.77
N GLU A 11 -7.46 13.29 -5.70
CA GLU A 11 -7.72 13.87 -4.37
C GLU A 11 -6.41 14.24 -3.64
N PRO A 12 -5.79 15.39 -3.91
CA PRO A 12 -4.44 15.73 -3.41
C PRO A 12 -4.35 15.90 -1.89
N ARG A 13 -5.49 16.05 -1.20
CA ARG A 13 -5.56 16.18 0.27
C ARG A 13 -5.54 14.83 0.99
N LYS A 14 -5.95 13.75 0.31
CA LYS A 14 -5.86 12.40 0.85
C LYS A 14 -4.50 11.82 0.45
N GLY A 15 -3.87 11.10 1.38
CA GLY A 15 -2.64 10.39 1.04
C GLY A 15 -2.92 9.38 -0.07
N MET A 16 -2.06 9.35 -1.11
CA MET A 16 -2.18 8.43 -2.25
C MET A 16 -2.42 6.96 -1.84
N PHE A 17 -1.85 6.57 -0.69
CA PHE A 17 -1.98 5.24 -0.13
C PHE A 17 -3.38 4.97 0.46
N PHE A 18 -4.00 5.95 1.11
CA PHE A 18 -5.40 5.85 1.54
C PHE A 18 -6.33 5.77 0.33
N LEU A 19 -6.09 6.61 -0.68
CA LEU A 19 -6.88 6.57 -1.92
C LEU A 19 -6.79 5.22 -2.62
N ALA A 20 -5.59 4.62 -2.69
CA ALA A 20 -5.45 3.30 -3.27
C ALA A 20 -6.31 2.27 -2.55
N ILE A 21 -6.27 2.24 -1.21
CA ILE A 21 -7.05 1.29 -0.41
C ILE A 21 -8.55 1.51 -0.59
N GLU A 22 -9.02 2.76 -0.63
CA GLU A 22 -10.45 3.08 -0.79
C GLU A 22 -10.98 2.75 -2.20
N HIS A 23 -10.16 2.87 -3.25
CA HIS A 23 -10.66 2.89 -4.62
C HIS A 23 -10.17 1.76 -5.54
N LEU A 24 -9.08 1.06 -5.19
CA LEU A 24 -8.58 -0.05 -6.01
C LEU A 24 -9.25 -1.37 -5.59
N SER A 25 -9.98 -1.97 -6.53
CA SER A 25 -10.58 -3.30 -6.40
C SER A 25 -9.99 -4.32 -7.39
N ASP A 26 -9.32 -3.88 -8.46
CA ASP A 26 -8.65 -4.78 -9.41
C ASP A 26 -7.31 -5.29 -8.83
N PRO A 27 -7.13 -6.62 -8.65
CA PRO A 27 -5.89 -7.20 -8.15
C PRO A 27 -4.64 -6.84 -8.95
N ILE A 28 -4.76 -6.62 -10.26
CA ILE A 28 -3.64 -6.19 -11.12
C ILE A 28 -3.23 -4.77 -10.74
N LYS A 29 -4.20 -3.86 -10.64
CA LYS A 29 -3.96 -2.46 -10.25
C LYS A 29 -3.41 -2.34 -8.84
N ILE A 30 -3.84 -3.20 -7.93
CA ILE A 30 -3.29 -3.27 -6.56
C ILE A 30 -1.82 -3.70 -6.57
N LYS A 31 -1.47 -4.71 -7.36
CA LYS A 31 -0.08 -5.15 -7.55
C LYS A 31 0.79 -4.07 -8.16
N GLU A 32 0.27 -3.35 -9.15
CA GLU A 32 0.95 -2.20 -9.77
C GLU A 32 1.18 -1.10 -8.74
N PHE A 33 0.13 -0.66 -8.04
CA PHE A 33 0.23 0.34 -6.98
C PHE A 33 1.24 -0.04 -5.91
N TYR A 34 1.19 -1.27 -5.41
CA TYR A 34 2.11 -1.71 -4.35
C TYR A 34 3.57 -1.66 -4.80
N LYS A 35 3.87 -2.07 -6.03
CA LYS A 35 5.22 -1.96 -6.60
C LYS A 35 5.66 -0.50 -6.73
N GLU A 36 4.81 0.36 -7.27
CA GLU A 36 5.08 1.80 -7.35
C GLU A 36 5.32 2.42 -5.98
N TYR A 37 4.52 2.03 -4.98
CA TYR A 37 4.64 2.54 -3.62
C TYR A 37 5.94 2.11 -2.94
N VAL A 38 6.38 0.87 -3.15
CA VAL A 38 7.69 0.40 -2.68
C VAL A 38 8.82 1.22 -3.33
N SER A 39 8.75 1.48 -4.63
CA SER A 39 9.74 2.33 -5.31
C SER A 39 9.72 3.76 -4.78
N TYR A 40 8.52 4.34 -4.60
CA TYR A 40 8.36 5.68 -4.03
C TYR A 40 8.97 5.79 -2.64
N LEU A 41 8.76 4.80 -1.76
CA LEU A 41 9.36 4.78 -0.42
C LEU A 41 10.89 4.69 -0.47
N ARG A 42 11.47 4.02 -1.46
CA ARG A 42 12.92 3.99 -1.63
C ARG A 42 13.48 5.37 -1.95
N GLU A 43 12.82 6.10 -2.84
CA GLU A 43 13.29 7.38 -3.38
C GLU A 43 12.97 8.57 -2.47
N HIS A 44 11.78 8.56 -1.85
CA HIS A 44 11.25 9.69 -1.09
C HIS A 44 11.07 9.39 0.40
N GLY A 45 11.21 8.14 0.82
CA GLY A 45 11.02 7.75 2.22
C GLY A 45 12.10 8.30 3.14
N HIS A 46 11.68 9.04 4.16
CA HIS A 46 12.62 9.63 5.13
C HIS A 46 13.12 8.64 6.19
N SER A 47 12.36 7.56 6.46
CA SER A 47 12.75 6.58 7.48
C SER A 47 13.93 5.72 7.03
N HIS A 48 14.79 5.34 7.98
CA HIS A 48 15.88 4.38 7.73
C HIS A 48 15.34 3.07 7.12
N LEU A 49 14.16 2.64 7.57
CA LEU A 49 13.51 1.44 7.04
C LEU A 49 13.09 1.60 5.58
N ALA A 50 12.58 2.76 5.18
CA ALA A 50 12.20 3.02 3.80
C ALA A 50 13.41 3.00 2.85
N LYS A 51 14.57 3.51 3.31
CA LYS A 51 15.82 3.51 2.53
C LYS A 51 16.45 2.11 2.41
N THR A 52 16.46 1.34 3.51
CA THR A 52 17.15 0.03 3.57
C THR A 52 16.26 -1.13 3.13
N ASN A 53 14.97 -1.09 3.44
CA ASN A 53 14.00 -2.12 3.08
C ASN A 53 12.62 -1.50 2.81
N PRO A 54 12.42 -0.86 1.64
CA PRO A 54 11.18 -0.18 1.30
C PRO A 54 9.98 -1.12 1.26
N ALA A 55 10.16 -2.40 0.90
CA ALA A 55 9.09 -3.39 0.91
C ALA A 55 8.58 -3.66 2.34
N LYS A 56 9.50 -3.75 3.32
CA LYS A 56 9.14 -3.89 4.73
C LYS A 56 8.51 -2.61 5.29
N ALA A 57 8.96 -1.43 4.86
CA ALA A 57 8.33 -0.16 5.21
C ALA A 57 6.89 -0.08 4.66
N ALA A 58 6.70 -0.39 3.38
CA ALA A 58 5.39 -0.43 2.72
C ALA A 58 4.44 -1.36 3.50
N ARG A 59 4.86 -2.59 3.77
CA ARG A 59 4.07 -3.55 4.54
C ARG A 59 3.65 -3.02 5.91
N ARG A 60 4.56 -2.41 6.69
CA ARG A 60 4.22 -1.83 8.00
C ARG A 60 3.18 -0.70 7.88
N ASN A 61 3.29 0.13 6.85
CA ASN A 61 2.31 1.19 6.60
C ASN A 61 0.94 0.58 6.27
N MET A 62 0.91 -0.51 5.51
CA MET A 62 -0.34 -1.24 5.21
C MET A 62 -0.95 -1.89 6.45
N GLU A 63 -0.13 -2.58 7.25
CA GLU A 63 -0.53 -3.23 8.51
C GLU A 63 -1.15 -2.23 9.50
N TYR A 64 -0.72 -0.96 9.48
CA TYR A 64 -1.29 0.09 10.34
C TYR A 64 -2.68 0.55 9.88
N ILE A 65 -2.94 0.53 8.58
CA ILE A 65 -4.12 1.16 7.98
C ILE A 65 -5.26 0.16 7.78
N PHE A 66 -4.97 -1.11 7.48
CA PHE A 66 -6.01 -2.12 7.31
C PHE A 66 -6.87 -2.40 8.54
N PRO A 67 -6.37 -2.35 9.80
CA PRO A 67 -7.19 -2.50 10.99
C PRO A 67 -8.32 -1.46 11.10
N SER A 68 -8.20 -0.32 10.41
CA SER A 68 -9.23 0.73 10.39
C SER A 68 -10.13 0.72 9.14
N HIS A 69 -9.93 -0.23 8.21
CA HIS A 69 -10.69 -0.32 6.96
C HIS A 69 -11.63 -1.54 6.94
N ASN A 70 -12.61 -1.54 6.03
CA ASN A 70 -13.53 -2.66 5.81
C ASN A 70 -12.75 -3.97 5.59
N LYS A 71 -13.14 -5.05 6.29
CA LYS A 71 -12.56 -6.40 6.17
C LYS A 71 -12.47 -6.88 4.72
N GLU A 72 -13.46 -6.57 3.89
CA GLU A 72 -13.50 -7.00 2.49
C GLU A 72 -12.34 -6.41 1.67
N ILE A 73 -12.09 -5.11 1.80
CA ILE A 73 -10.97 -4.42 1.15
C ILE A 73 -9.66 -5.02 1.64
N TYR A 74 -9.53 -5.28 2.94
CA TYR A 74 -8.34 -5.90 3.49
C TYR A 74 -8.05 -7.27 2.88
N TYR A 75 -9.03 -8.17 2.80
CA TYR A 75 -8.83 -9.50 2.20
C TYR A 75 -8.47 -9.44 0.72
N LEU A 76 -9.11 -8.52 -0.02
CA LEU A 76 -8.81 -8.29 -1.43
C LEU A 76 -7.35 -7.87 -1.65
N TRP A 77 -6.81 -7.02 -0.77
CA TRP A 77 -5.41 -6.64 -0.80
C TRP A 77 -4.46 -7.77 -0.36
N LEU A 78 -4.86 -8.61 0.60
CA LEU A 78 -4.08 -9.79 0.98
C LEU A 78 -3.98 -10.80 -0.18
N GLU A 79 -5.08 -11.03 -0.89
CA GLU A 79 -5.12 -11.92 -2.05
C GLU A 79 -4.23 -11.39 -3.18
N ALA A 80 -4.31 -10.08 -3.46
CA ALA A 80 -3.47 -9.44 -4.46
C ALA A 80 -1.98 -9.43 -4.05
N ILE A 81 -1.67 -9.23 -2.76
CA ILE A 81 -0.31 -9.10 -2.23
C ILE A 81 -0.11 -10.06 -1.05
N PRO A 82 0.17 -11.35 -1.31
CA PRO A 82 0.34 -12.35 -0.25
C PRO A 82 1.43 -12.01 0.78
N ALA A 83 2.43 -11.20 0.40
CA ALA A 83 3.47 -10.72 1.31
C ALA A 83 2.95 -9.90 2.51
N LEU A 84 1.69 -9.43 2.45
CA LEU A 84 1.00 -8.73 3.51
C LEU A 84 0.43 -9.70 4.58
N SER A 85 0.23 -10.98 4.27
CA SER A 85 -0.38 -11.96 5.20
C SER A 85 0.59 -12.52 6.25
N ALA A 86 1.90 -12.40 6.02
CA ALA A 86 2.97 -13.08 6.77
C ALA A 86 3.05 -12.75 8.27
N LYS A 87 2.20 -11.86 8.80
CA LYS A 87 2.16 -11.46 10.21
C LYS A 87 0.80 -11.63 10.88
N PHE A 88 -0.26 -11.90 10.13
CA PHE A 88 -1.62 -12.01 10.68
C PHE A 88 -1.95 -13.41 11.22
N HIS A 89 -1.05 -14.38 11.03
CA HIS A 89 -1.12 -15.72 11.63
C HIS A 89 -0.51 -15.84 13.03
N HIS A 90 -0.04 -14.73 13.62
CA HIS A 90 0.43 -14.70 15.01
C HIS A 90 -0.56 -13.93 15.89
N LYS A 91 -1.68 -14.57 16.20
CA LYS A 91 -2.44 -14.36 17.44
C LYS A 91 -2.93 -15.69 17.95
#